data_AF-A0A933BSF1-F1
#
_entry.id   AF-A0A933BSF1-F1
#
_cell.length_a   1.000
_cell.length_b   1.000
_cell.length_c   1.000
_cell.angle_alpha   90.00
_cell.angle_beta   90.00
_cell.angle_gamma   90.00
#
_symmetry.space_group_name_H-M   'P 1'
#
loop_
_entity.id
_entity.type
_entity.pdbx_description
1 polymer ?
#
loop_
_entity_poly.entity_id
_entity_poly.type
_entity_poly.pdbx_seq_one_letter_code
_entity_poly.pdbx_strand_id
1 'polypeptide(L)'
;MKKYFKIFGWICLGIFLQFKFNMLYGIVYLENLNFHERAYFVKIHSTPTDGNLRVLHVETVVHHSLGPDYFANVYIPDRYKVINKAPYLGAEAIPGYQAYQMNMRRKYRDVLAAEDFIIAPKAPDQDIEAEPILVHFENLKQRLHDDKTYRLATKNEDTQLEGPEMVEAKYAQHIGL
;
A
#
# COMPACT_ATOMS: atom_id res chain seq x y z
N MET A 1 29.72 9.75 46.01
CA MET A 1 29.38 8.35 45.64
C MET A 1 27.87 8.08 45.54
N LYS A 2 27.03 8.34 46.55
CA LYS A 2 25.58 8.02 46.53
C LYS A 2 24.80 8.57 45.31
N LYS A 3 25.13 9.77 44.82
CA LYS A 3 24.46 10.40 43.66
C LYS A 3 24.77 9.70 42.33
N TYR A 4 26.00 9.20 42.16
CA TYR A 4 26.45 8.48 40.97
C TYR A 4 25.81 7.09 40.87
N PHE A 5 25.68 6.36 41.99
CA PHE A 5 24.97 5.07 42.04
C PHE A 5 23.49 5.21 41.66
N LYS A 6 22.85 6.31 42.06
CA LYS A 6 21.45 6.57 41.68
C LYS A 6 21.31 6.80 40.18
N ILE A 7 22.20 7.59 39.58
CA ILE A 7 22.21 7.84 38.12
C ILE A 7 22.52 6.54 37.35
N PHE A 8 23.52 5.78 37.79
CA PHE A 8 23.87 4.50 37.19
C PHE A 8 22.70 3.50 37.25
N GLY A 9 22.00 3.44 38.39
CA GLY A 9 20.78 2.62 38.54
C GLY A 9 19.68 2.99 37.55
N TRP A 10 19.44 4.28 37.29
CA TRP A 10 18.48 4.73 36.28
C TRP A 10 18.90 4.38 34.85
N ILE A 11 20.19 4.45 34.53
CA ILE A 11 20.73 4.05 33.22
C ILE A 11 20.56 2.53 33.02
N CYS A 12 20.94 1.72 34.01
CA CYS A 12 20.76 0.26 33.95
C CYS A 12 19.28 -0.13 33.84
N LEU A 13 18.39 0.57 34.55
CA LEU A 13 16.94 0.33 34.45
C LEU A 13 16.41 0.67 33.06
N GLY A 14 16.85 1.79 32.46
CA GLY A 14 16.47 2.18 31.10
C GLY A 14 16.92 1.16 30.06
N ILE A 15 18.17 0.68 30.16
CA ILE A 15 18.70 -0.37 29.28
C ILE A 15 17.93 -1.68 29.46
N PHE A 16 17.65 -2.09 30.70
CA PHE A 16 16.91 -3.32 31.00
C PHE A 16 15.47 -3.28 30.43
N LEU A 17 14.78 -2.15 30.60
CA LEU A 17 13.46 -1.93 30.02
C LEU A 17 13.54 -1.99 28.49
N GLN A 18 14.51 -1.32 27.87
CA GLN A 18 14.70 -1.34 26.42
C GLN A 18 14.93 -2.76 25.87
N PHE A 19 15.72 -3.59 26.56
CA PHE A 19 15.90 -5.01 26.17
C PHE A 19 14.62 -5.83 26.28
N LYS A 20 13.82 -5.61 27.33
CA LYS A 20 12.52 -6.30 27.49
C LYS A 20 11.53 -5.93 26.39
N PHE A 21 11.45 -4.64 26.04
CA PHE A 21 10.61 -4.19 24.94
C PHE A 21 11.09 -4.75 23.59
N ASN A 22 12.39 -4.77 23.31
CA ASN A 22 12.94 -5.40 22.10
C ASN A 22 12.64 -6.90 22.03
N MET A 23 12.76 -7.62 23.14
CA MET A 23 12.41 -9.05 23.19
C MET A 23 10.92 -9.28 22.93
N LEU A 24 10.05 -8.44 23.49
CA LEU A 24 8.60 -8.49 23.25
C LEU A 24 8.29 -8.21 21.76
N TYR A 25 8.95 -7.20 21.15
CA TYR A 25 8.84 -6.95 19.71
C TYR A 25 9.29 -8.16 18.88
N GLY A 26 10.38 -8.82 19.28
CA GLY A 26 10.86 -10.05 18.64
C GLY A 26 9.88 -11.22 18.76
N ILE A 27 9.23 -11.38 19.91
CA ILE A 27 8.20 -12.41 20.12
C ILE A 27 6.97 -12.12 19.26
N VAL A 28 6.47 -10.88 19.24
CA VAL A 28 5.33 -10.50 18.39
C VAL A 28 5.67 -10.64 16.90
N TYR A 29 6.92 -10.35 16.53
CA TYR A 29 7.42 -10.57 15.18
C TYR A 29 7.42 -12.06 14.81
N LEU A 30 7.98 -12.93 15.66
CA LEU A 30 7.96 -14.38 15.46
C LEU A 30 6.54 -14.96 15.48
N GLU A 31 5.65 -14.41 16.32
CA GLU A 31 4.24 -14.79 16.37
C GLU A 31 3.54 -14.45 15.05
N ASN A 32 3.70 -13.21 14.56
CA ASN A 32 3.20 -12.80 13.25
C ASN A 32 3.79 -13.65 12.11
N LEU A 33 5.06 -14.02 12.23
CA LEU A 33 5.76 -14.81 11.22
C LEU A 33 5.39 -16.31 11.25
N ASN A 34 4.76 -16.82 12.31
CA ASN A 34 4.43 -18.25 12.44
C ASN A 34 2.93 -18.58 12.53
N PHE A 35 2.08 -17.64 12.96
CA PHE A 35 0.68 -17.94 13.30
C PHE A 35 -0.36 -17.20 12.44
N HIS A 36 0.07 -16.34 11.52
CA HIS A 36 -0.85 -15.53 10.74
C HIS A 36 -0.60 -15.61 9.23
N GLU A 37 -1.68 -15.87 8.48
CA GLU A 37 -1.70 -15.76 7.02
C GLU A 37 -1.53 -14.29 6.63
N ARG A 38 -0.73 -14.03 5.60
CA ARG A 38 -0.60 -12.68 5.04
C ARG A 38 -1.75 -12.45 4.07
N ALA A 39 -2.51 -11.40 4.32
CA ALA A 39 -3.63 -11.01 3.48
C ALA A 39 -3.40 -9.59 2.94
N TYR A 40 -3.55 -9.44 1.62
CA TYR A 40 -3.44 -8.19 0.90
C TYR A 40 -4.83 -7.77 0.46
N PHE A 41 -5.19 -6.53 0.76
CA PHE A 41 -6.49 -5.97 0.41
C PHE A 41 -6.29 -4.76 -0.47
N VAL A 42 -7.08 -4.71 -1.54
CA VAL A 42 -7.19 -3.56 -2.43
C VAL A 42 -8.66 -3.16 -2.47
N LYS A 43 -8.92 -1.89 -2.23
CA LYS A 43 -10.23 -1.28 -2.30
C LYS A 43 -10.13 -0.01 -3.12
N ILE A 44 -10.82 0.05 -4.25
CA ILE A 44 -10.83 1.22 -5.12
C ILE A 44 -12.27 1.67 -5.33
N HIS A 45 -12.52 2.96 -5.09
CA HIS A 45 -13.80 3.59 -5.37
C HIS A 45 -13.60 4.80 -6.26
N SER A 46 -14.50 4.97 -7.22
CA SER A 46 -14.55 6.16 -8.09
C SER A 46 -15.72 7.04 -7.68
N THR A 47 -15.44 8.31 -7.38
CA THR A 47 -16.46 9.32 -7.11
C THR A 47 -16.53 10.31 -8.28
N PRO A 48 -17.73 10.58 -8.84
CA PRO A 48 -17.90 11.61 -9.85
C PRO A 48 -17.57 12.99 -9.30
N THR A 49 -16.92 13.82 -10.12
CA THR A 49 -16.76 15.26 -9.90
C THR A 49 -17.41 16.00 -11.07
N ASP A 50 -17.59 17.31 -10.96
CA ASP A 50 -18.14 18.10 -12.06
C ASP A 50 -17.29 17.97 -13.35
N GLY A 51 -17.92 17.49 -14.44
CA GLY A 51 -17.27 17.26 -15.73
C GLY A 51 -16.60 15.88 -15.87
N ASN A 52 -15.51 15.82 -16.66
CA ASN A 52 -14.81 14.56 -16.99
C ASN A 52 -13.76 14.15 -15.94
N LEU A 53 -13.87 14.70 -14.72
CA LEU A 53 -12.97 14.43 -13.61
C LEU A 53 -13.55 13.34 -12.71
N ARG A 54 -12.69 12.40 -12.31
CA ARG A 54 -13.03 11.39 -11.31
C ARG A 54 -12.01 11.36 -10.20
N VAL A 55 -12.49 11.17 -8.98
CA VAL A 55 -11.63 10.91 -7.83
C VAL A 55 -11.60 9.41 -7.60
N LEU A 56 -10.44 8.80 -7.83
CA LEU A 56 -10.16 7.42 -7.46
C LEU A 56 -9.61 7.38 -6.04
N HIS A 57 -10.45 6.96 -5.10
CA HIS A 57 -10.00 6.62 -3.75
C HIS A 57 -9.40 5.23 -3.77
N VAL A 58 -8.10 5.12 -3.55
CA VAL A 58 -7.39 3.84 -3.47
C VAL A 58 -6.99 3.60 -2.03
N GLU A 59 -7.40 2.46 -1.48
CA GLU A 59 -7.00 1.97 -0.17
C GLU A 59 -6.32 0.61 -0.33
N THR A 60 -5.14 0.47 0.27
CA THR A 60 -4.37 -0.77 0.29
C THR A 60 -4.04 -1.14 1.73
N VAL A 61 -4.22 -2.42 2.08
CA VAL A 61 -3.92 -2.94 3.41
C VAL A 61 -3.14 -4.24 3.30
N VAL A 62 -2.09 -4.38 4.09
CA VAL A 62 -1.44 -5.66 4.33
C VAL A 62 -1.64 -6.03 5.80
N HIS A 63 -2.40 -7.08 6.03
CA HIS A 63 -2.59 -7.62 7.36
C HIS A 63 -1.40 -8.47 7.78
N HIS A 64 -1.08 -8.42 9.07
CA HIS A 64 0.03 -9.16 9.67
C HIS A 64 1.38 -8.85 9.01
N SER A 65 1.60 -7.56 8.74
CA SER A 65 2.86 -7.06 8.22
C SER A 65 4.04 -7.36 9.15
N LEU A 66 5.16 -7.73 8.52
CA LEU A 66 6.41 -8.07 9.21
C LEU A 66 7.28 -6.84 9.51
N GLY A 67 6.91 -5.64 9.04
CA GLY A 67 7.76 -4.46 9.20
C GLY A 67 7.13 -3.15 8.71
N PRO A 68 7.80 -2.02 8.94
CA PRO A 68 7.29 -0.72 8.51
C PRO A 68 7.59 -0.40 7.04
N ASP A 69 8.49 -1.13 6.38
CA ASP A 69 9.07 -0.76 5.07
C ASP A 69 8.20 -1.15 3.85
N TYR A 70 6.88 -1.16 4.05
CA TYR A 70 5.91 -1.50 2.99
C TYR A 70 5.48 -0.23 2.25
N PHE A 71 5.33 -0.37 0.94
CA PHE A 71 4.72 0.64 0.09
C PHE A 71 3.91 -0.05 -1.02
N ALA A 72 2.92 0.66 -1.54
CA ALA A 72 2.13 0.19 -2.68
C ALA A 72 2.40 1.10 -3.87
N ASN A 73 2.74 0.53 -5.02
CA ASN A 73 2.83 1.26 -6.27
C ASN A 73 1.53 1.03 -7.05
N VAL A 74 0.80 2.11 -7.29
CA VAL A 74 -0.43 2.10 -8.10
C VAL A 74 -0.07 2.56 -9.51
N TYR A 75 -0.39 1.74 -10.49
CA TYR A 75 -0.14 1.99 -11.91
C TYR A 75 -1.45 2.32 -12.58
N ILE A 76 -1.54 3.55 -13.08
CA ILE A 76 -2.71 4.04 -13.81
C ILE A 76 -2.34 4.04 -15.31
N PRO A 77 -3.22 3.54 -16.20
CA PRO A 77 -2.97 3.56 -17.63
C PRO A 77 -2.66 4.96 -18.14
N ASP A 78 -1.70 5.07 -19.05
CA ASP A 78 -1.18 6.35 -19.54
C ASP A 78 -2.20 7.15 -20.36
N ARG A 79 -3.32 6.53 -20.75
CA ARG A 79 -4.47 7.21 -21.36
C ARG A 79 -5.20 8.14 -20.39
N TYR A 80 -4.95 7.99 -19.09
CA TYR A 80 -5.43 8.89 -18.05
C TYR A 80 -4.30 9.79 -17.55
N LYS A 81 -4.66 11.00 -17.13
CA LYS A 81 -3.78 11.96 -16.47
C LYS A 81 -4.20 12.06 -15.01
N VAL A 82 -3.26 11.82 -14.09
CA VAL A 82 -3.43 12.19 -12.68
C VAL A 82 -3.07 13.66 -12.51
N ILE A 83 -3.95 14.42 -11.89
CA ILE A 83 -3.84 15.88 -11.78
C ILE A 83 -3.16 16.29 -10.48
N ASN A 84 -3.48 15.61 -9.38
CA ASN A 84 -3.06 16.00 -8.04
C ASN A 84 -1.71 15.40 -7.60
N LYS A 85 -1.09 14.55 -8.41
CA LYS A 85 0.18 13.90 -8.06
C LYS A 85 1.05 13.66 -9.30
N ALA A 86 2.37 13.82 -9.13
CA ALA A 86 3.34 13.50 -10.17
C ALA A 86 3.66 12.00 -10.19
N PRO A 87 3.94 11.39 -11.36
CA PRO A 87 4.39 10.02 -11.44
C PRO A 87 5.67 9.78 -10.64
N TYR A 88 5.74 8.64 -9.97
CA TYR A 88 6.90 8.18 -9.22
C TYR A 88 7.87 7.41 -10.12
N LEU A 89 9.08 7.93 -10.28
CA LEU A 89 10.10 7.35 -11.17
C LEU A 89 10.91 6.22 -10.54
N GLY A 90 10.75 5.96 -9.23
CA GLY A 90 11.50 4.92 -8.52
C GLY A 90 10.89 3.53 -8.59
N ALA A 91 9.71 3.38 -9.20
CA ALA A 91 9.04 2.09 -9.41
C ALA A 91 9.51 1.41 -10.70
N GLU A 92 9.19 0.12 -10.85
CA GLU A 92 9.36 -0.58 -12.13
C GLU A 92 8.62 0.15 -13.26
N ALA A 93 9.29 0.41 -14.38
CA ALA A 93 8.67 1.04 -15.54
C ALA A 93 7.85 0.01 -16.34
N ILE A 94 6.52 0.16 -16.32
CA ILE A 94 5.60 -0.71 -17.07
C ILE A 94 5.11 0.07 -18.31
N PRO A 95 5.33 -0.46 -19.54
CA PRO A 95 4.87 0.20 -20.76
C PRO A 95 3.35 0.44 -20.74
N GLY A 96 2.92 1.66 -21.07
CA GLY A 96 1.51 2.06 -21.07
C GLY A 96 0.97 2.48 -19.69
N TYR A 97 1.83 2.60 -18.66
CA TYR A 97 1.41 2.96 -17.31
C TYR A 97 2.25 4.06 -16.70
N GLN A 98 1.63 4.80 -15.78
CA GLN A 98 2.31 5.74 -14.88
C GLN A 98 2.19 5.22 -13.45
N ALA A 99 3.31 5.12 -12.76
CA ALA A 99 3.37 4.64 -11.38
C ALA A 99 3.18 5.77 -10.38
N TYR A 100 2.49 5.49 -9.28
CA TYR A 100 2.28 6.40 -8.16
C TYR A 100 2.50 5.64 -6.85
N GLN A 101 3.52 6.05 -6.10
CA GLN A 101 3.84 5.40 -4.83
C GLN A 101 2.95 5.90 -3.70
N MET A 102 2.39 4.95 -2.96
CA MET A 102 1.64 5.14 -1.73
C MET A 102 2.47 4.62 -0.55
N ASN A 103 2.83 5.50 0.36
CA ASN A 103 3.57 5.13 1.56
C ASN A 103 2.62 4.47 2.56
N MET A 104 2.85 3.19 2.89
CA MET A 104 2.03 2.51 3.87
C MET A 104 2.50 2.83 5.29
N ARG A 105 1.55 3.08 6.17
CA ARG A 105 1.81 3.37 7.59
C ARG A 105 1.36 2.20 8.43
N ARG A 106 2.20 1.83 9.38
CA ARG A 106 1.90 0.76 10.32
C ARG A 106 0.78 1.21 11.29
N LYS A 107 -0.27 0.41 11.36
CA LYS A 107 -1.33 0.47 12.37
C LYS A 107 -1.40 -0.89 13.07
N TYR A 108 -0.74 -0.97 14.23
CA TYR A 108 -0.61 -2.21 15.00
C TYR A 108 0.06 -3.37 14.21
N ARG A 109 -0.69 -4.43 13.86
CA ARG A 109 -0.21 -5.59 13.09
C ARG A 109 -0.30 -5.37 11.58
N ASP A 110 -0.99 -4.32 11.15
CA ASP A 110 -1.27 -4.08 9.74
C ASP A 110 -0.48 -2.87 9.23
N VAL A 111 -0.28 -2.79 7.93
CA VAL A 111 0.17 -1.57 7.25
C VAL A 111 -0.90 -1.17 6.26
N LEU A 112 -1.20 0.12 6.18
CA LEU A 112 -2.24 0.65 5.31
C LEU A 112 -1.78 1.91 4.60
N ALA A 113 -2.24 2.11 3.38
CA ALA A 113 -2.17 3.37 2.69
C ALA A 113 -3.53 3.68 2.07
N ALA A 114 -3.93 4.95 2.15
CA ALA A 114 -5.12 5.46 1.47
C ALA A 114 -4.73 6.77 0.78
N GLU A 115 -5.08 6.91 -0.49
CA GLU A 115 -4.79 8.10 -1.27
C GLU A 115 -5.82 8.33 -2.36
N ASP A 116 -6.13 9.60 -2.60
CA ASP A 116 -7.04 10.02 -3.66
C ASP A 116 -6.24 10.39 -4.91
N PHE A 117 -6.63 9.84 -6.06
CA PHE A 117 -6.09 10.22 -7.36
C PHE A 117 -7.17 10.91 -8.19
N ILE A 118 -6.96 12.18 -8.51
CA ILE A 118 -7.84 12.92 -9.41
C ILE A 118 -7.41 12.60 -10.83
N ILE A 119 -8.24 11.86 -11.56
CA ILE A 119 -7.96 11.44 -12.93
C ILE A 119 -8.86 12.14 -13.95
N ALA A 120 -8.29 12.31 -15.15
CA ALA A 120 -9.00 12.75 -16.33
C ALA A 120 -8.53 11.94 -17.55
N PRO A 121 -9.42 11.56 -18.49
CA PRO A 121 -8.98 11.01 -19.77
C PRO A 121 -8.14 12.06 -20.53
N LYS A 122 -7.02 11.64 -21.13
CA LYS A 122 -6.17 12.54 -21.93
C LYS A 122 -6.83 12.94 -23.26
N ALA A 123 -7.65 12.05 -23.80
CA ALA A 123 -8.46 12.27 -25.00
C ALA A 123 -9.94 12.14 -24.60
N PRO A 124 -10.59 13.23 -24.14
CA PRO A 124 -11.96 13.16 -23.62
C PRO A 124 -12.99 12.74 -24.68
N ASP A 125 -12.72 13.04 -25.95
CA ASP A 125 -13.62 12.74 -27.07
C ASP A 125 -13.45 11.30 -27.62
N GLN A 126 -12.63 10.46 -26.97
CA GLN A 126 -12.37 9.09 -27.40
C GLN A 126 -12.72 8.10 -26.31
N ASP A 127 -13.42 7.05 -26.72
CA ASP A 127 -13.66 5.91 -25.85
C ASP A 127 -12.34 5.21 -25.49
N ILE A 128 -12.21 4.88 -24.20
CA ILE A 128 -11.11 4.13 -23.63
C ILE A 128 -11.67 2.79 -23.20
N GLU A 129 -11.22 1.72 -23.87
CA GLU A 129 -11.53 0.35 -23.46
C GLU A 129 -11.09 0.08 -22.01
N ALA A 130 -11.72 -0.89 -21.36
CA ALA A 130 -11.43 -1.21 -19.98
C ALA A 130 -9.98 -1.72 -19.80
N GLU A 131 -9.14 -0.92 -19.16
CA GLU A 131 -7.74 -1.23 -18.89
C GLU A 131 -7.51 -1.41 -17.38
N PRO A 132 -6.73 -2.39 -16.93
CA PRO A 132 -6.57 -2.65 -15.50
C PRO A 132 -5.82 -1.53 -14.80
N ILE A 133 -6.16 -1.26 -13.54
CA ILE A 133 -5.28 -0.57 -12.60
C ILE A 133 -4.39 -1.65 -11.99
N LEU A 134 -3.07 -1.48 -12.02
CA LEU A 134 -2.16 -2.42 -11.38
C LEU A 134 -1.80 -1.90 -9.99
N VAL A 135 -1.84 -2.76 -8.98
CA VAL A 135 -1.42 -2.42 -7.63
C VAL A 135 -0.36 -3.41 -7.20
N HIS A 136 0.87 -2.93 -7.05
CA HIS A 136 1.99 -3.74 -6.58
C HIS A 136 2.27 -3.45 -5.12
N PHE A 137 2.20 -4.49 -4.29
CA PHE A 137 2.65 -4.43 -2.91
C PHE A 137 4.12 -4.77 -2.85
N GLU A 138 4.92 -3.86 -2.32
CA GLU A 138 6.37 -3.97 -2.32
C GLU A 138 6.93 -3.71 -0.91
N ASN A 139 8.04 -4.38 -0.61
CA ASN A 139 8.84 -4.14 0.59
C ASN A 139 10.31 -4.12 0.18
N LEU A 140 11.00 -3.01 0.47
CA LEU A 140 12.37 -2.75 0.04
C LEU A 140 12.58 -2.94 -1.47
N LYS A 141 13.03 -4.13 -1.90
CA LYS A 141 13.29 -4.49 -3.31
C LYS A 141 12.51 -5.73 -3.77
N GLN A 142 11.56 -6.20 -2.97
CA GLN A 142 10.79 -7.40 -3.26
C GLN A 142 9.33 -7.05 -3.53
N ARG A 143 8.81 -7.55 -4.65
CA ARG A 143 7.38 -7.61 -4.92
C ARG A 143 6.75 -8.75 -4.14
N LEU A 144 5.71 -8.44 -3.38
CA LEU A 144 5.03 -9.38 -2.50
C LEU A 144 3.71 -9.86 -3.07
N HIS A 145 2.98 -8.97 -3.75
CA HIS A 145 1.71 -9.26 -4.39
C HIS A 145 1.46 -8.25 -5.52
N ASP A 146 0.79 -8.70 -6.58
CA ASP A 146 0.27 -7.89 -7.67
C ASP A 146 -1.25 -8.08 -7.80
N ASP A 147 -1.99 -6.99 -7.80
CA ASP A 147 -3.40 -6.95 -8.12
C ASP A 147 -3.63 -6.27 -9.48
N LYS A 148 -4.61 -6.77 -10.21
CA LYS A 148 -5.05 -6.27 -11.53
C LYS A 148 -6.55 -6.38 -11.72
N THR A 149 -7.29 -6.53 -10.62
CA THR A 149 -8.72 -6.83 -10.66
C THR A 149 -9.56 -5.62 -11.06
N TYR A 150 -9.18 -4.42 -10.63
CA TYR A 150 -9.88 -3.19 -10.97
C TYR A 150 -9.54 -2.73 -12.39
N ARG A 151 -10.52 -2.23 -13.15
CA ARG A 151 -10.33 -1.71 -14.51
C ARG A 151 -10.97 -0.34 -14.67
N LEU A 152 -10.32 0.54 -15.44
CA LEU A 152 -10.83 1.85 -15.81
C LEU A 152 -11.26 1.84 -17.27
N ALA A 153 -12.47 2.29 -17.54
CA ALA A 153 -12.99 2.53 -18.87
C ALA A 153 -13.51 3.96 -18.97
N THR A 154 -13.49 4.53 -20.16
CA THR A 154 -14.21 5.78 -20.44
C THR A 154 -15.09 5.54 -21.64
N LYS A 155 -16.41 5.77 -21.48
CA LYS A 155 -17.39 5.64 -22.55
C LYS A 155 -18.28 6.85 -22.56
N ASN A 156 -18.47 7.48 -23.73
CA ASN A 156 -19.30 8.69 -23.85
C ASN A 156 -18.93 9.75 -22.80
N GLU A 157 -17.64 10.06 -22.66
CA GLU A 157 -17.08 11.03 -21.69
C GLU A 157 -17.24 10.66 -20.20
N ASP A 158 -17.85 9.51 -19.88
CA ASP A 158 -18.00 9.00 -18.51
C ASP A 158 -16.92 7.97 -18.18
N THR A 159 -16.01 8.35 -17.27
CA THR A 159 -15.00 7.42 -16.74
C THR A 159 -15.59 6.57 -15.60
N GLN A 160 -15.57 5.25 -15.81
CA GLN A 160 -16.12 4.24 -14.91
C GLN A 160 -15.03 3.31 -14.39
N LEU A 161 -15.22 2.86 -13.15
CA LEU A 161 -14.37 1.85 -12.50
C LEU A 161 -15.15 0.54 -12.44
N GLU A 162 -14.59 -0.51 -13.02
CA GLU A 162 -15.10 -1.88 -12.96
C GLU A 162 -14.28 -2.67 -11.94
N GLY A 163 -14.95 -3.36 -11.01
CA GLY A 163 -14.30 -4.18 -9.99
C GLY A 163 -15.24 -4.51 -8.83
N PRO A 164 -14.83 -5.41 -7.92
CA PRO A 164 -15.57 -5.70 -6.70
C PRO A 164 -15.40 -4.56 -5.68
N GLU A 165 -16.22 -4.56 -4.62
CA GLU A 165 -16.08 -3.58 -3.53
C GLU A 165 -14.71 -3.67 -2.85
N MET A 166 -14.16 -4.88 -2.73
CA MET A 166 -12.85 -5.14 -2.14
C MET A 166 -12.29 -6.43 -2.72
N VAL A 167 -11.00 -6.47 -2.96
CA VAL A 167 -10.24 -7.66 -3.36
C VAL A 167 -9.39 -8.11 -2.18
N GLU A 168 -9.35 -9.41 -1.93
CA GLU A 168 -8.49 -10.02 -0.91
C GLU A 168 -7.64 -11.14 -1.53
N ALA A 169 -6.33 -11.08 -1.32
CA ALA A 169 -5.41 -12.15 -1.65
C ALA A 169 -4.75 -12.69 -0.38
N LYS A 170 -5.00 -13.97 -0.08
CA LYS A 170 -4.40 -14.68 1.06
C LYS A 170 -3.27 -15.58 0.59
N TYR A 171 -2.14 -15.51 1.28
CA TYR A 171 -1.02 -16.41 1.04
C TYR A 171 -0.77 -17.24 2.30
N ALA A 172 -0.91 -18.56 2.13
CA ALA A 172 -0.48 -19.51 3.15
C ALA A 172 1.01 -19.36 3.40
N GLN A 173 1.41 -19.35 4.67
CA GLN A 173 2.82 -19.33 5.01
C GLN A 173 3.47 -20.64 4.56
N HIS A 174 4.49 -20.53 3.71
CA HIS A 174 5.39 -21.63 3.46
C HIS A 174 6.45 -21.61 4.55
N ILE A 175 6.49 -22.69 5.34
CA ILE A 175 7.59 -22.97 6.26
C ILE A 175 8.85 -23.04 5.40
N GLY A 176 9.72 -22.04 5.49
CA GLY A 176 11.09 -22.19 5.03
C GLY A 176 11.78 -23.18 5.95
N LEU A 177 11.86 -24.44 5.52
CA LEU A 177 12.81 -25.41 6.03
C LEU A 177 14.16 -25.16 5.37
#